data_AF-A0AA35ZEJ7-F1
#
_entry.id   AF-A0AA35ZEJ7-F1
#
_cell.length_a   1.000
_cell.length_b   1.000
_cell.length_c   1.000
_cell.angle_alpha   90.00
_cell.angle_beta   90.00
_cell.angle_gamma   90.00
#
_symmetry.space_group_name_H-M   'P 1'
#
loop_
_entity.id
_entity.type
_entity.pdbx_description
1 polymer ?
#
loop_
_entity_poly.entity_id
_entity_poly.type
_entity_poly.pdbx_seq_one_letter_code
_entity_poly.pdbx_strand_id
1 'polypeptide(L)'
;MGLGPPLHTYKHMPCTVFNRLFAIIYICAIVALFYHHFLTLSHSTTFISVAITTSLLISDLILAFMWATTTSFRLRPILRQVFPENLEKVLDRKDFPAMDIFICTADPYKEPPINVINTALSLMAYDYPPEKISVYVSDDGGSELTLFAFMEAVNFAKIWLPFCRDNNIMDRCPEAYFSSERHGRAELESEEIKAIYESMKMKVENVVERGEVCHDYIMNELQRQTFNKYRTPGFSRSHHPPIIQVLIDGGKEKDKKGHSMPNLVYVSRGKNINVPHHFKAGALNTLWIE
;
A
#
# COMPACT_ATOMS: atom_id res chain seq x y z
N MET A 1 -25.13 -31.66 -0.01
CA MET A 1 -24.33 -30.43 0.16
C MET A 1 -25.00 -29.34 -0.66
N GLY A 2 -25.84 -28.51 -0.05
CA GLY A 2 -26.43 -27.37 -0.76
C GLY A 2 -25.32 -26.39 -1.13
N LEU A 3 -25.29 -25.93 -2.38
CA LEU A 3 -24.41 -24.84 -2.76
C LEU A 3 -24.69 -23.66 -1.82
N GLY A 4 -23.70 -23.27 -1.02
CA GLY A 4 -23.78 -22.05 -0.22
C GLY A 4 -24.02 -20.82 -1.10
N PRO A 5 -24.43 -19.68 -0.50
CA PRO A 5 -24.62 -18.45 -1.26
C PRO A 5 -23.32 -18.05 -1.97
N PRO A 6 -23.40 -17.44 -3.17
CA PRO A 6 -22.21 -17.11 -3.95
C PRO A 6 -21.34 -16.08 -3.21
N LEU A 7 -20.03 -16.29 -3.20
CA LEU A 7 -19.06 -15.36 -2.63
C LEU A 7 -18.70 -14.22 -3.59
N HIS A 8 -18.81 -14.47 -4.89
CA HIS A 8 -18.57 -13.48 -5.94
C HIS A 8 -19.37 -13.82 -7.20
N THR A 9 -19.60 -12.81 -8.03
CA THR A 9 -20.18 -12.96 -9.36
C THR A 9 -19.47 -12.02 -10.34
N TYR A 10 -19.61 -12.29 -11.63
CA TYR A 10 -19.18 -11.36 -12.68
C TYR A 10 -20.32 -11.07 -13.65
N LYS A 11 -20.32 -9.88 -14.24
CA LYS A 11 -21.27 -9.44 -15.26
C LYS A 11 -20.53 -8.70 -16.38
N HIS A 12 -20.97 -8.88 -17.62
CA HIS A 12 -20.47 -8.06 -18.71
C HIS A 12 -21.02 -6.64 -18.61
N MET A 13 -20.17 -5.64 -18.88
CA MET A 13 -20.68 -4.27 -18.88
C MET A 13 -21.65 -4.05 -20.05
N PRO A 14 -22.75 -3.31 -19.85
CA PRO A 14 -23.71 -3.00 -20.92
C PRO A 14 -23.06 -2.32 -22.14
N CYS A 15 -22.03 -1.50 -21.93
CA CYS A 15 -21.32 -0.77 -22.97
C CYS A 15 -20.47 -1.63 -23.91
N THR A 16 -20.43 -2.95 -23.71
CA THR A 16 -19.65 -3.88 -24.56
C THR A 16 -20.03 -3.77 -26.03
N VAL A 17 -21.33 -3.61 -26.33
CA VAL A 17 -21.82 -3.46 -27.71
C VAL A 17 -21.34 -2.15 -28.31
N PHE A 18 -21.48 -1.04 -27.57
CA PHE A 18 -21.02 0.28 -28.00
C PHE A 18 -19.51 0.29 -28.28
N ASN A 19 -18.69 -0.27 -27.38
CA ASN A 19 -17.25 -0.34 -27.55
C ASN A 19 -16.83 -1.12 -28.80
N ARG A 20 -17.56 -2.20 -29.12
CA ARG A 20 -17.30 -3.01 -30.33
C ARG A 20 -17.67 -2.24 -31.60
N LEU A 21 -18.82 -1.56 -31.60
CA LEU A 21 -19.23 -0.72 -32.73
C LEU A 21 -18.23 0.42 -32.97
N PHE A 22 -17.81 1.10 -31.90
CA PHE A 22 -16.79 2.12 -31.97
C PHE A 22 -15.45 1.58 -32.52
N ALA A 23 -15.03 0.40 -32.08
CA ALA A 23 -13.82 -0.24 -32.60
C ALA A 23 -13.92 -0.55 -34.10
N ILE A 24 -15.07 -1.01 -34.59
CA ILE A 24 -15.29 -1.24 -36.03
C ILE A 24 -15.16 0.06 -36.82
N ILE A 25 -15.77 1.15 -36.35
CA ILE A 25 -15.68 2.47 -37.00
C ILE A 25 -14.22 2.92 -37.09
N TYR A 26 -13.45 2.77 -36.02
CA TYR A 26 -12.02 3.12 -36.01
C TYR A 26 -11.19 2.25 -36.94
N ILE A 27 -11.45 0.94 -37.02
CA ILE A 27 -10.78 0.05 -37.98
C ILE A 27 -11.02 0.54 -39.40
N CYS A 28 -12.26 0.89 -39.75
CA CYS A 28 -12.58 1.43 -41.07
C CYS A 28 -11.81 2.74 -41.35
N ALA A 29 -11.71 3.64 -40.36
CA ALA A 29 -10.94 4.88 -40.49
C ALA A 29 -9.44 4.62 -40.72
N ILE A 30 -8.85 3.69 -39.97
CA ILE A 30 -7.43 3.30 -40.11
C ILE A 30 -7.17 2.70 -41.49
N VAL A 31 -8.04 1.79 -41.96
CA VAL A 31 -7.92 1.18 -43.30
C VAL A 31 -8.05 2.24 -44.39
N ALA A 32 -8.97 3.19 -44.26
CA ALA A 32 -9.12 4.29 -45.20
C ALA A 32 -7.89 5.22 -45.24
N LEU A 33 -7.30 5.53 -44.08
CA LEU A 33 -6.06 6.29 -43.99
C LEU A 33 -4.90 5.57 -44.69
N PHE A 34 -4.71 4.28 -44.42
CA PHE A 34 -3.67 3.50 -45.10
C PHE A 34 -3.88 3.46 -46.61
N TYR A 35 -5.11 3.24 -47.07
CA TYR A 35 -5.43 3.30 -48.48
C TYR A 35 -5.07 4.66 -49.10
N HIS A 36 -5.37 5.77 -48.41
CA HIS A 36 -4.99 7.11 -48.84
C HIS A 36 -3.46 7.29 -48.93
N HIS A 37 -2.69 6.81 -47.95
CA HIS A 37 -1.24 6.83 -48.01
C HIS A 37 -0.68 6.02 -49.18
N PHE A 38 -1.23 4.83 -49.45
CA PHE A 38 -0.81 4.00 -50.59
C PHE A 38 -1.13 4.64 -51.94
N LEU A 39 -2.31 5.24 -52.09
CA LEU A 39 -2.67 6.00 -53.30
C LEU A 39 -1.75 7.20 -53.50
N THR A 40 -1.53 7.97 -52.43
CA THR A 40 -0.67 9.16 -52.48
C THR A 40 0.75 8.77 -52.88
N LEU A 41 1.30 7.71 -52.28
CA LEU A 41 2.62 7.17 -52.61
C LEU A 41 2.72 6.71 -54.09
N SER A 42 1.64 6.15 -54.64
CA SER A 42 1.59 5.69 -56.04
C SER A 42 1.54 6.83 -57.05
N HIS A 43 1.00 7.99 -56.66
CA HIS A 43 0.90 9.18 -57.51
C HIS A 43 1.98 10.23 -57.22
N SER A 44 2.80 10.06 -56.18
CA SER A 44 3.90 10.95 -55.84
C SER A 44 5.03 10.89 -56.87
N THR A 45 5.34 12.03 -57.49
CA THR A 45 6.39 12.15 -58.51
C THR A 45 7.71 12.72 -57.99
N THR A 46 7.72 13.26 -56.76
CA THR A 46 8.90 13.90 -56.16
C THR A 46 9.45 13.10 -54.97
N PHE A 47 10.77 13.03 -54.85
CA PHE A 47 11.45 12.33 -53.75
C PHE A 47 11.03 12.85 -52.37
N ILE A 48 10.86 14.17 -52.21
CA ILE A 48 10.43 14.79 -50.95
C ILE A 48 9.02 14.32 -50.58
N SER A 49 8.08 14.29 -51.54
CA SER A 49 6.71 13.81 -51.31
C SER A 49 6.68 12.33 -50.91
N VAL A 50 7.51 11.50 -51.55
CA VAL A 50 7.67 10.08 -51.21
C VAL A 50 8.21 9.93 -49.79
N ALA A 51 9.25 10.68 -49.41
CA ALA A 51 9.85 10.61 -48.08
C ALA A 51 8.88 11.03 -46.97
N ILE A 52 8.13 12.13 -47.17
CA ILE A 52 7.12 12.61 -46.22
C ILE A 52 5.99 11.59 -46.07
N THR A 53 5.43 11.11 -47.20
CA THR A 53 4.31 10.15 -47.18
C THR A 53 4.72 8.82 -46.53
N THR A 54 5.95 8.37 -46.77
CA THR A 54 6.50 7.16 -46.14
C THR A 54 6.69 7.35 -44.63
N SER A 55 7.20 8.50 -44.19
CA SER A 55 7.34 8.82 -42.76
C SER A 55 5.98 8.84 -42.04
N LEU A 56 4.97 9.48 -42.65
CA LEU A 56 3.60 9.49 -42.13
C LEU A 56 3.00 8.08 -42.08
N LEU A 57 3.16 7.28 -43.14
CA LEU A 57 2.69 5.89 -43.17
C LEU A 57 3.31 5.05 -42.05
N ILE A 58 4.63 5.20 -41.80
CA ILE A 58 5.30 4.50 -40.69
C ILE A 58 4.75 4.96 -39.34
N SER A 59 4.56 6.27 -39.15
CA SER A 59 3.97 6.83 -37.93
C SER A 59 2.56 6.27 -37.68
N ASP A 60 1.70 6.28 -38.69
CA ASP A 60 0.32 5.80 -38.59
C ASP A 60 0.25 4.27 -38.41
N LEU A 61 1.20 3.51 -38.95
CA LEU A 61 1.32 2.07 -38.69
C LEU A 61 1.62 1.79 -37.21
N ILE A 62 2.55 2.55 -36.62
CA ILE A 62 2.88 2.43 -35.19
C ILE A 62 1.66 2.83 -34.34
N LEU A 63 0.98 3.93 -34.68
CA LEU A 63 -0.22 4.38 -33.98
C LEU A 63 -1.36 3.37 -34.08
N ALA A 64 -1.61 2.79 -35.25
CA ALA A 64 -2.62 1.76 -35.47
C ALA A 64 -2.31 0.49 -34.65
N PHE A 65 -1.04 0.08 -34.59
CA PHE A 65 -0.61 -1.04 -33.77
C PHE A 65 -0.83 -0.79 -32.27
N MET A 66 -0.44 0.40 -31.76
CA MET A 66 -0.71 0.79 -30.37
C MET A 66 -2.21 0.87 -30.07
N TRP A 67 -3.01 1.35 -31.02
CA TRP A 67 -4.46 1.39 -30.90
C TRP A 67 -5.08 -0.01 -30.85
N ALA A 68 -4.66 -0.92 -31.73
CA ALA A 68 -5.19 -2.29 -31.79
C ALA A 68 -4.89 -3.08 -30.50
N THR A 69 -3.65 -2.98 -30.02
CA THR A 69 -3.22 -3.62 -28.76
C THR A 69 -3.98 -3.07 -27.56
N THR A 70 -4.21 -1.75 -27.48
CA THR A 70 -4.97 -1.13 -26.38
C THR A 70 -6.46 -1.43 -26.45
N THR A 71 -7.06 -1.40 -27.65
CA THR A 71 -8.50 -1.61 -27.86
C THR A 71 -8.92 -3.02 -27.49
N SER A 72 -8.04 -4.01 -27.66
CA SER A 72 -8.28 -5.41 -27.29
C SER A 72 -8.73 -5.57 -25.83
N PHE A 73 -8.18 -4.77 -24.90
CA PHE A 73 -8.61 -4.76 -23.49
C PHE A 73 -9.99 -4.15 -23.25
N ARG A 74 -10.50 -3.34 -24.19
CA ARG A 74 -11.77 -2.60 -24.08
C ARG A 74 -12.95 -3.30 -24.76
N LEU A 75 -12.71 -4.39 -25.52
CA LEU A 75 -13.73 -5.12 -26.28
C LEU A 75 -14.68 -5.96 -25.42
N ARG A 76 -14.26 -6.34 -24.20
CA ARG A 76 -15.08 -7.16 -23.29
C ARG A 76 -14.78 -6.84 -21.81
N PRO A 77 -15.12 -5.63 -21.35
CA PRO A 77 -14.96 -5.29 -19.94
C PRO A 77 -15.92 -6.13 -19.07
N ILE A 78 -15.42 -6.58 -17.91
CA ILE A 78 -16.14 -7.42 -16.95
C ILE A 78 -16.20 -6.67 -15.62
N LEU A 79 -17.39 -6.56 -15.05
CA LEU A 79 -17.61 -6.10 -13.69
C LEU A 79 -17.59 -7.31 -12.75
N ARG A 80 -16.82 -7.25 -11.67
CA ARG A 80 -16.83 -8.25 -10.60
C ARG A 80 -17.55 -7.65 -9.39
N GLN A 81 -18.41 -8.44 -8.76
CA GLN A 81 -19.09 -8.08 -7.51
C GLN A 81 -18.78 -9.17 -6.47
N VAL A 82 -18.43 -8.74 -5.27
CA VAL A 82 -18.12 -9.60 -4.12
C VAL A 82 -19.22 -9.50 -3.08
N PHE A 83 -19.44 -10.57 -2.31
CA PHE A 83 -20.45 -10.64 -1.24
C PHE A 83 -19.79 -11.08 0.08
N PRO A 84 -19.05 -10.19 0.76
CA PRO A 84 -18.36 -10.53 2.01
C PRO A 84 -19.29 -11.08 3.10
N GLU A 85 -20.55 -10.63 3.13
CA GLU A 85 -21.59 -11.07 4.05
C GLU A 85 -21.97 -12.56 3.92
N ASN A 86 -21.59 -13.19 2.81
CA ASN A 86 -21.78 -14.61 2.60
C ASN A 86 -20.61 -15.45 3.10
N LEU A 87 -19.44 -14.85 3.35
CA LEU A 87 -18.24 -15.57 3.75
C LEU A 87 -18.44 -16.30 5.07
N GLU A 88 -18.98 -15.60 6.08
CA GLU A 88 -19.24 -16.17 7.41
C GLU A 88 -20.37 -17.21 7.43
N LYS A 89 -21.18 -17.29 6.36
CA LYS A 89 -22.20 -18.35 6.19
C LYS A 89 -21.60 -19.65 5.67
N VAL A 90 -20.40 -19.61 5.10
CA VAL A 90 -19.74 -20.73 4.41
C VAL A 90 -18.47 -21.16 5.15
N LEU A 91 -17.83 -20.24 5.89
CA LEU A 91 -16.57 -20.46 6.60
C LEU A 91 -16.59 -19.77 7.97
N ASP A 92 -16.23 -20.49 9.02
CA ASP A 92 -16.06 -19.90 10.36
C ASP A 92 -14.83 -18.96 10.39
N ARG A 93 -14.90 -17.86 11.14
CA ARG A 93 -13.77 -16.91 11.28
C ARG A 93 -12.46 -17.56 11.73
N LYS A 94 -12.51 -18.63 12.53
CA LYS A 94 -11.31 -19.37 12.99
C LYS A 94 -10.54 -20.03 11.83
N ASP A 95 -11.27 -20.41 10.79
CA ASP A 95 -10.77 -21.12 9.62
C ASP A 95 -10.34 -20.16 8.50
N PHE A 96 -10.41 -18.85 8.76
CA PHE A 96 -9.87 -17.84 7.88
C PHE A 96 -8.34 -18.02 7.72
N PRO A 97 -7.81 -17.80 6.50
CA PRO A 97 -6.37 -17.88 6.24
C PRO A 97 -5.61 -16.82 7.05
N ALA A 98 -4.35 -17.09 7.37
CA ALA A 98 -3.46 -16.05 7.86
C ALA A 98 -3.20 -15.03 6.73
N MET A 99 -3.01 -13.78 7.10
CA MET A 99 -2.78 -12.67 6.18
C MET A 99 -1.59 -11.83 6.64
N ASP A 100 -0.55 -11.84 5.82
CA ASP A 100 0.63 -11.02 6.00
C ASP A 100 0.50 -9.73 5.18
N ILE A 101 0.72 -8.61 5.85
CA ILE A 101 0.57 -7.27 5.29
C ILE A 101 1.94 -6.61 5.26
N PHE A 102 2.40 -6.25 4.06
CA PHE A 102 3.72 -5.63 3.87
C PHE A 102 3.60 -4.12 3.63
N ILE A 103 4.24 -3.34 4.50
CA ILE A 103 4.36 -1.89 4.41
C ILE A 103 5.82 -1.57 4.11
N CYS A 104 6.11 -0.98 2.96
CA CYS A 104 7.47 -0.51 2.65
C CYS A 104 7.55 1.00 2.85
N THR A 105 8.58 1.46 3.53
CA THR A 105 8.94 2.87 3.60
C THR A 105 10.41 3.10 3.23
N ALA A 106 10.69 4.23 2.60
CA ALA A 106 12.00 4.52 2.02
C ALA A 106 12.87 5.45 2.86
N ASP A 107 12.32 6.53 3.40
CA ASP A 107 13.06 7.61 4.05
C ASP A 107 12.12 8.46 4.93
N PRO A 108 12.46 8.74 6.20
CA PRO A 108 11.59 9.47 7.11
C PRO A 108 11.32 10.93 6.71
N TYR A 109 12.15 11.54 5.88
CA TYR A 109 11.94 12.93 5.42
C TYR A 109 11.12 13.00 4.12
N LYS A 110 11.17 11.95 3.30
CA LYS A 110 10.33 11.85 2.08
C LYS A 110 8.96 11.23 2.37
N GLU A 111 8.93 10.30 3.30
CA GLU A 111 7.75 9.59 3.77
C GLU A 111 7.68 9.74 5.30
N PRO A 112 7.07 10.83 5.80
CA PRO A 112 7.02 11.12 7.23
C PRO A 112 6.51 9.91 8.03
N PRO A 113 7.21 9.49 9.12
CA PRO A 113 6.83 8.32 9.89
C PRO A 113 5.37 8.35 10.38
N ILE A 114 4.83 9.53 10.68
CA ILE A 114 3.42 9.71 11.07
C ILE A 114 2.43 9.17 10.01
N ASN A 115 2.73 9.30 8.72
CA ASN A 115 1.88 8.79 7.65
C ASN A 115 1.94 7.26 7.56
N VAL A 116 3.13 6.70 7.78
CA VAL A 116 3.36 5.25 7.76
C VAL A 116 2.69 4.59 8.95
N ILE A 117 2.79 5.16 10.15
CA ILE A 117 2.11 4.61 11.34
C ILE A 117 0.59 4.69 11.21
N ASN A 118 0.04 5.77 10.64
CA ASN A 118 -1.40 5.88 10.36
C ASN A 118 -1.89 4.77 9.43
N THR A 119 -1.09 4.45 8.41
CA THR A 119 -1.35 3.33 7.50
C THR A 119 -1.31 2.00 8.25
N ALA A 120 -0.28 1.77 9.08
CA ALA A 120 -0.15 0.54 9.85
C ALA A 120 -1.28 0.35 10.87
N LEU A 121 -1.64 1.39 11.63
CA LEU A 121 -2.74 1.38 12.60
C LEU A 121 -4.08 1.07 11.92
N SER A 122 -4.32 1.63 10.73
CA SER A 122 -5.51 1.34 9.93
C SER A 122 -5.58 -0.14 9.52
N LEU A 123 -4.45 -0.71 9.06
CA LEU A 123 -4.34 -2.11 8.63
C LEU A 123 -4.48 -3.09 9.80
N MET A 124 -3.89 -2.77 10.94
CA MET A 124 -4.02 -3.55 12.17
C MET A 124 -5.46 -3.55 12.73
N ALA A 125 -6.25 -2.53 12.41
CA ALA A 125 -7.64 -2.40 12.85
C ALA A 125 -8.66 -3.06 11.90
N TYR A 126 -8.22 -3.76 10.85
CA TYR A 126 -9.10 -4.45 9.91
C TYR A 126 -10.09 -5.38 10.63
N ASP A 127 -11.30 -5.51 10.07
CA ASP A 127 -12.29 -6.47 10.57
C ASP A 127 -11.90 -7.89 10.14
N TYR A 128 -10.92 -8.43 10.86
CA TYR A 128 -10.38 -9.77 10.69
C TYR A 128 -9.91 -10.29 12.06
N PRO A 129 -9.83 -11.61 12.28
CA PRO A 129 -9.23 -12.15 13.51
C PRO A 129 -7.81 -11.58 13.72
N PRO A 130 -7.53 -10.89 14.84
CA PRO A 130 -6.23 -10.28 15.09
C PRO A 130 -5.08 -11.29 15.05
N GLU A 131 -5.32 -12.52 15.49
CA GLU A 131 -4.34 -13.61 15.54
C GLU A 131 -3.95 -14.11 14.14
N LYS A 132 -4.70 -13.71 13.11
CA LYS A 132 -4.47 -14.06 11.71
C LYS A 132 -3.83 -12.93 10.91
N ILE A 133 -3.67 -11.73 11.49
CA ILE A 133 -3.02 -10.60 10.83
C ILE A 133 -1.59 -10.48 11.36
N SER A 134 -0.64 -10.44 10.43
CA SER A 134 0.74 -10.04 10.72
C SER A 134 1.13 -8.87 9.84
N VAL A 135 1.56 -7.77 10.46
CA VAL A 135 1.99 -6.56 9.75
C VAL A 135 3.52 -6.46 9.79
N TYR A 136 4.14 -6.41 8.61
CA TYR A 136 5.57 -6.25 8.47
C TYR A 136 5.89 -4.90 7.84
N VAL A 137 6.73 -4.14 8.53
CA VAL A 137 7.18 -2.84 8.09
C VAL A 137 8.62 -2.97 7.62
N SER A 138 8.83 -2.87 6.31
CA SER A 138 10.16 -2.79 5.71
C SER A 138 10.61 -1.34 5.59
N ASP A 139 11.57 -0.93 6.41
CA ASP A 139 12.25 0.36 6.34
C ASP A 139 13.55 0.26 5.53
N ASP A 140 13.50 0.71 4.27
CA ASP A 140 14.67 0.80 3.40
C ASP A 140 15.58 1.99 3.75
N GLY A 141 15.12 2.93 4.57
CA GLY A 141 15.91 4.03 5.10
C GLY A 141 16.82 3.63 6.25
N GLY A 142 16.45 2.58 6.98
CA GLY A 142 17.14 2.15 8.19
C GLY A 142 17.24 3.27 9.22
N SER A 143 16.11 3.94 9.48
CA SER A 143 16.07 5.13 10.34
C SER A 143 15.62 4.79 11.76
N GLU A 144 16.36 5.30 12.76
CA GLU A 144 15.91 5.24 14.15
C GLU A 144 14.60 6.02 14.37
N LEU A 145 14.33 7.05 13.55
CA LEU A 145 13.11 7.87 13.63
C LEU A 145 11.87 7.06 13.26
N THR A 146 11.95 6.26 12.20
CA THR A 146 10.86 5.36 11.79
C THR A 146 10.62 4.32 12.87
N LEU A 147 11.67 3.67 13.37
CA LEU A 147 11.52 2.69 14.45
C LEU A 147 10.89 3.30 15.72
N PHE A 148 11.35 4.48 16.13
CA PHE A 148 10.78 5.21 17.26
C PHE A 148 9.28 5.51 17.06
N ALA A 149 8.90 6.00 15.87
CA ALA A 149 7.51 6.27 15.57
C ALA A 149 6.63 5.03 15.70
N PHE A 150 7.12 3.87 15.26
CA PHE A 150 6.40 2.61 15.42
C PHE A 150 6.33 2.15 16.88
N MET A 151 7.35 2.38 17.70
CA MET A 151 7.27 2.11 19.14
C MET A 151 6.21 2.96 19.84
N GLU A 152 6.11 4.25 19.50
CA GLU A 152 5.02 5.10 20.02
C GLU A 152 3.65 4.66 19.48
N ALA A 153 3.58 4.24 18.21
CA ALA A 153 2.35 3.72 17.61
C ALA A 153 1.83 2.44 18.30
N VAL A 154 2.71 1.55 18.78
CA VAL A 154 2.31 0.37 19.56
C VAL A 154 1.54 0.77 20.83
N ASN A 155 2.01 1.80 21.53
CA ASN A 155 1.34 2.28 22.74
C ASN A 155 -0.06 2.82 22.43
N PHE A 156 -0.20 3.55 21.33
CA PHE A 156 -1.49 4.05 20.87
C PHE A 156 -2.40 2.92 20.35
N ALA A 157 -1.87 1.93 19.64
CA ALA A 157 -2.61 0.80 19.10
C ALA A 157 -3.39 0.03 20.17
N LYS A 158 -2.83 -0.10 21.38
CA LYS A 158 -3.49 -0.75 22.53
C LYS A 158 -4.83 -0.10 22.92
N ILE A 159 -5.05 1.15 22.52
CA ILE A 159 -6.27 1.94 22.76
C ILE A 159 -7.08 2.07 21.48
N TRP A 160 -6.43 2.35 20.36
CA TRP A 160 -7.07 2.58 19.07
C TRP A 160 -7.76 1.35 18.49
N LEU A 161 -7.11 0.18 18.52
CA LEU A 161 -7.67 -1.04 17.94
C LEU A 161 -9.01 -1.47 18.57
N PRO A 162 -9.14 -1.55 19.91
CA PRO A 162 -10.43 -1.86 20.53
C PRO A 162 -11.46 -0.75 20.28
N PHE A 163 -11.06 0.53 20.28
CA PHE A 163 -11.96 1.64 19.97
C PHE A 163 -12.56 1.52 18.55
N CYS A 164 -11.75 1.18 17.55
CA CYS A 164 -12.22 0.93 16.19
C CYS A 164 -13.23 -0.21 16.11
N ARG A 165 -12.93 -1.33 16.80
CA ARG A 165 -13.75 -2.53 16.81
C ARG A 165 -15.12 -2.26 17.46
N ASP A 166 -15.13 -1.64 18.63
CA ASP A 166 -16.33 -1.49 19.44
C ASP A 166 -17.28 -0.41 18.90
N ASN A 167 -16.74 0.61 18.24
CA ASN A 167 -17.53 1.68 17.61
C ASN A 167 -17.80 1.42 16.12
N ASN A 168 -17.39 0.24 15.60
CA ASN A 168 -17.51 -0.13 14.19
C ASN A 168 -17.00 0.98 13.24
N ILE A 169 -15.82 1.51 13.55
CA ILE A 169 -15.22 2.63 12.80
C ILE A 169 -14.86 2.14 11.39
N MET A 170 -15.40 2.82 10.38
CA MET A 170 -15.11 2.51 8.97
C MET A 170 -13.74 3.05 8.55
N ASP A 171 -13.49 4.34 8.84
CA ASP A 171 -12.21 5.01 8.56
C ASP A 171 -11.23 4.76 9.70
N ARG A 172 -10.48 3.66 9.60
CA ARG A 172 -9.57 3.18 10.68
C ARG A 172 -8.22 3.88 10.72
N CYS A 173 -7.95 4.79 9.79
CA CYS A 173 -6.80 5.68 9.82
C CYS A 173 -7.07 6.80 10.84
N PRO A 174 -6.29 6.90 11.94
CA PRO A 174 -6.54 7.91 12.98
C PRO A 174 -6.60 9.34 12.43
N GLU A 175 -5.62 9.76 11.61
CA GLU A 175 -5.62 11.09 10.99
C GLU A 175 -6.88 11.36 10.17
N ALA A 176 -7.32 10.39 9.36
CA ALA A 176 -8.51 10.54 8.52
C ALA A 176 -9.79 10.58 9.37
N TYR A 177 -9.84 9.76 10.42
CA TYR A 177 -10.97 9.71 11.35
C TYR A 177 -11.14 11.05 12.08
N PHE A 178 -10.07 11.57 12.70
CA PHE A 178 -10.11 12.79 13.50
C PHE A 178 -10.17 14.09 12.70
N SER A 179 -9.86 14.05 11.39
CA SER A 179 -10.03 15.18 10.46
C SER A 179 -11.42 15.25 9.82
N SER A 180 -12.19 14.17 9.86
CA SER A 180 -13.54 14.12 9.29
C SER A 180 -14.58 14.70 10.26
N GLU A 181 -15.27 15.77 9.86
CA GLU A 181 -16.37 16.42 10.61
C GLU A 181 -17.62 15.53 10.78
N ARG A 182 -17.64 14.32 10.19
CA ARG A 182 -18.83 13.46 10.11
C ARG A 182 -19.09 12.60 11.35
N HIS A 183 -18.16 12.56 12.31
CA HIS A 183 -18.21 11.62 13.43
C HIS A 183 -18.87 12.25 14.67
N GLY A 184 -20.17 12.55 14.58
CA GLY A 184 -20.98 12.92 15.74
C GLY A 184 -21.57 11.69 16.42
N ARG A 185 -21.00 11.20 17.54
CA ARG A 185 -21.76 10.50 18.60
C ARG A 185 -21.03 10.04 19.88
N ALA A 186 -19.71 10.10 19.99
CA ALA A 186 -19.00 9.62 21.19
C ALA A 186 -18.03 10.69 21.71
N GLU A 187 -18.55 11.85 22.11
CA GLU A 187 -17.75 13.07 22.31
C GLU A 187 -16.63 12.90 23.36
N LEU A 188 -16.89 12.29 24.52
CA LEU A 188 -15.86 12.22 25.57
C LEU A 188 -14.75 11.18 25.31
N GLU A 189 -15.09 9.92 25.05
CA GLU A 189 -14.08 8.87 24.80
C GLU A 189 -13.29 9.16 23.50
N SER A 190 -13.96 9.71 22.47
CA SER A 190 -13.30 10.08 21.23
C SER A 190 -12.36 11.29 21.40
N GLU A 191 -12.70 12.25 22.26
CA GLU A 191 -11.83 13.40 22.57
C GLU A 191 -10.58 12.99 23.34
N GLU A 192 -10.72 12.11 24.34
CA GLU A 192 -9.57 11.56 25.08
C GLU A 192 -8.61 10.81 24.15
N ILE A 193 -9.15 9.93 23.28
CA ILE A 193 -8.33 9.18 22.32
C ILE A 193 -7.69 10.12 21.30
N LYS A 194 -8.42 11.16 20.85
CA LYS A 194 -7.86 12.20 19.98
C LYS A 194 -6.69 12.91 20.66
N ALA A 195 -6.81 13.29 21.93
CA ALA A 195 -5.72 13.93 22.67
C ALA A 195 -4.48 13.02 22.78
N ILE A 196 -4.67 11.71 22.99
CA ILE A 196 -3.57 10.73 23.01
C ILE A 196 -2.94 10.60 21.63
N TYR A 197 -3.74 10.56 20.55
CA TYR A 197 -3.27 10.53 19.17
C TYR A 197 -2.42 11.77 18.84
N GLU A 198 -2.92 12.97 19.14
CA GLU A 198 -2.20 14.22 18.91
C GLU A 198 -0.91 14.30 19.73
N SER A 199 -0.92 13.80 20.98
CA SER A 199 0.29 13.70 21.79
C SER A 199 1.34 12.79 21.15
N MET A 200 0.94 11.61 20.66
CA MET A 200 1.82 10.69 19.92
C MET A 200 2.36 11.37 18.65
N LYS A 201 1.49 11.99 17.86
CA LYS A 201 1.84 12.70 16.61
C LYS A 201 2.90 13.78 16.87
N MET A 202 2.66 14.65 17.84
CA MET A 202 3.60 15.73 18.21
C MET A 202 4.96 15.18 18.65
N LYS A 203 5.01 14.09 19.42
CA LYS A 203 6.30 13.47 19.80
C LYS A 203 7.07 12.95 18.58
N VAL A 204 6.37 12.26 17.68
CA VAL A 204 6.97 11.70 16.46
C VAL A 204 7.50 12.82 15.57
N GLU A 205 6.70 13.85 15.34
CA GLU A 205 7.09 15.00 14.51
C GLU A 205 8.28 15.76 15.10
N ASN A 206 8.32 15.97 16.42
CA ASN A 206 9.46 16.59 17.11
C ASN A 206 10.75 15.77 16.95
N VAL A 207 10.68 14.45 17.11
CA VAL A 207 11.85 13.57 16.89
C VAL A 207 12.34 13.63 15.44
N VAL A 208 11.42 13.68 14.47
CA VAL A 208 11.76 13.82 13.05
C VAL A 208 12.41 15.16 12.76
N GLU A 209 11.89 16.25 13.32
CA GLU A 209 12.43 17.60 13.17
C GLU A 209 13.83 17.73 13.79
N ARG A 210 14.05 17.13 14.98
CA ARG A 210 15.36 17.07 15.61
C ARG A 210 16.35 16.17 14.85
N GLY A 211 15.85 15.19 14.11
CA GLY A 211 16.65 14.23 13.35
C GLY A 211 17.33 13.15 14.20
N GLU A 212 17.01 13.07 15.49
CA GLU A 212 17.54 12.08 16.42
C GLU A 212 16.55 11.74 17.54
N VAL A 213 16.64 10.52 18.08
CA VAL A 213 15.82 10.08 19.22
C VAL A 213 16.49 10.44 20.55
N CYS A 214 15.90 11.36 21.32
CA CYS A 214 16.38 11.72 22.67
C CYS A 214 16.51 10.50 23.59
N HIS A 215 17.50 10.53 24.49
CA HIS A 215 17.65 9.50 25.53
C HIS A 215 16.46 9.45 26.49
N ASP A 216 15.78 10.57 26.70
CA ASP A 216 14.60 10.67 27.57
C ASP A 216 13.42 9.82 27.08
N TYR A 217 13.37 9.48 25.79
CA TYR A 217 12.35 8.61 25.22
C TYR A 217 12.72 7.11 25.28
N ILE A 218 13.95 6.78 25.67
CA ILE A 218 14.43 5.40 25.75
C ILE A 218 14.15 4.86 27.15
N MET A 219 13.05 4.13 27.28
CA MET A 219 12.50 3.73 28.58
C MET A 219 13.13 2.45 29.15
N ASN A 220 13.66 1.57 28.29
CA ASN A 220 14.19 0.27 28.72
C ASN A 220 15.53 -0.07 28.08
N GLU A 221 16.25 -1.03 28.68
CA GLU A 221 17.58 -1.45 28.25
C GLU A 221 17.56 -2.09 26.84
N LEU A 222 16.48 -2.78 26.49
CA LEU A 222 16.32 -3.40 25.17
C LEU A 222 16.21 -2.33 24.06
N GLN A 223 15.43 -1.27 24.30
CA GLN A 223 15.32 -0.11 23.42
C GLN A 223 16.68 0.58 23.32
N ARG A 224 17.39 0.77 24.45
CA ARG A 224 18.73 1.37 24.47
C ARG A 224 19.70 0.57 23.59
N GLN A 225 19.76 -0.74 23.76
CA GLN A 225 20.58 -1.62 22.92
C GLN A 225 20.19 -1.55 21.45
N THR A 226 18.90 -1.41 21.15
CA THR A 226 18.40 -1.28 19.78
C THR A 226 18.82 0.03 19.13
N PHE A 227 18.58 1.17 19.79
CA PHE A 227 18.97 2.49 19.28
C PHE A 227 20.49 2.67 19.20
N ASN A 228 21.26 2.02 20.08
CA ASN A 228 22.72 2.02 20.00
C ASN A 228 23.26 1.41 18.68
N LYS A 229 22.51 0.48 18.04
CA LYS A 229 22.89 -0.07 16.73
C LYS A 229 22.93 1.00 15.65
N TYR A 230 21.99 1.96 15.67
CA TYR A 230 21.92 3.07 14.72
C TYR A 230 23.03 4.10 14.93
N ARG A 231 23.60 4.16 16.14
CA ARG A 231 24.64 5.13 16.54
C ARG A 231 26.05 4.55 16.47
N THR A 232 26.20 3.37 15.87
CA THR A 232 27.50 2.74 15.68
C THR A 232 28.30 3.52 14.62
N PRO A 233 29.62 3.75 14.81
CA PRO A 233 30.44 4.42 13.81
C PRO A 233 30.33 3.75 12.43
N GLY A 234 30.07 4.55 11.39
CA GLY A 234 29.92 4.06 10.02
C GLY A 234 28.48 3.65 9.64
N PHE A 235 27.52 3.71 10.57
CA PHE A 235 26.12 3.52 10.24
C PHE A 235 25.63 4.62 9.29
N SER A 236 25.06 4.22 8.17
CA SER A 236 24.43 5.11 7.20
C SER A 236 23.33 4.37 6.46
N ARG A 237 22.44 5.10 5.79
CA ARG A 237 21.36 4.52 4.97
C ARG A 237 21.83 3.51 3.91
N SER A 238 23.06 3.65 3.40
CA SER A 238 23.63 2.73 2.41
C SER A 238 24.57 1.68 3.03
N HIS A 239 24.88 1.80 4.32
CA HIS A 239 25.80 0.91 5.01
C HIS A 239 25.38 0.71 6.47
N HIS A 240 24.65 -0.38 6.73
CA HIS A 240 24.22 -0.76 8.06
C HIS A 240 23.89 -2.26 8.16
N PRO A 241 24.03 -2.88 9.34
CA PRO A 241 23.57 -4.25 9.56
C PRO A 241 22.03 -4.34 9.48
N PRO A 242 21.48 -5.54 9.29
CA PRO A 242 20.03 -5.74 9.39
C PRO A 242 19.53 -5.44 10.80
N ILE A 243 18.35 -4.84 10.88
CA ILE A 243 17.67 -4.52 12.14
C ILE A 243 16.27 -5.12 12.06
N ILE A 244 15.98 -6.08 12.94
CA ILE A 244 14.68 -6.73 13.03
C ILE A 244 14.19 -6.56 14.46
N GLN A 245 12.96 -6.08 14.62
CA GLN A 245 12.32 -5.88 15.91
C GLN A 245 10.88 -6.36 15.84
N VAL A 246 10.52 -7.31 16.71
CA VAL A 246 9.13 -7.68 16.94
C VAL A 246 8.57 -6.67 17.93
N LEU A 247 7.74 -5.76 17.43
CA LEU A 247 7.18 -4.66 18.21
C LEU A 247 5.91 -5.06 18.95
N ILE A 248 5.13 -5.97 18.35
CA ILE A 248 3.99 -6.63 18.98
C ILE A 248 4.07 -8.10 18.63
N ASP A 249 4.11 -8.95 19.66
CA ASP A 249 3.91 -10.39 19.56
C ASP A 249 2.45 -10.69 19.93
N GLY A 250 1.61 -10.94 18.92
CA GLY A 250 0.16 -11.12 19.07
C GLY A 250 -0.25 -12.34 19.90
N GLY A 251 0.66 -13.30 20.07
CA GLY A 251 0.46 -14.44 20.97
C GLY A 251 0.61 -14.09 22.45
N LYS A 252 1.29 -12.98 22.78
CA LYS A 252 1.62 -12.58 24.15
C LYS A 252 0.99 -11.25 24.55
N GLU A 253 1.01 -10.28 23.65
CA GLU A 253 0.53 -8.93 23.91
C GLU A 253 -0.97 -8.81 23.64
N LYS A 254 -1.62 -8.06 24.52
CA LYS A 254 -3.06 -7.82 24.50
C LYS A 254 -3.35 -6.33 24.52
N ASP A 255 -4.47 -5.96 23.93
CA ASP A 255 -5.00 -4.60 24.01
C ASP A 255 -5.49 -4.26 25.43
N LYS A 256 -5.88 -3.01 25.68
CA LYS A 256 -6.40 -2.59 26.99
C LYS A 256 -7.67 -3.34 27.43
N LYS A 257 -8.37 -4.00 26.51
CA LYS A 257 -9.58 -4.82 26.79
C LYS A 257 -9.26 -6.31 26.91
N GLY A 258 -7.99 -6.72 26.79
CA GLY A 258 -7.53 -8.10 26.98
C GLY A 258 -7.63 -8.99 25.74
N HIS A 259 -7.93 -8.45 24.55
CA HIS A 259 -7.92 -9.20 23.29
C HIS A 259 -6.52 -9.24 22.69
N SER A 260 -6.21 -10.31 21.94
CA SER A 260 -4.97 -10.40 21.19
C SER A 260 -4.86 -9.28 20.14
N MET A 261 -3.64 -8.83 19.91
CA MET A 261 -3.32 -7.83 18.89
C MET A 261 -2.68 -8.51 17.67
N PRO A 262 -2.78 -7.92 16.47
CA PRO A 262 -1.99 -8.37 15.31
C PRO A 262 -0.49 -8.32 15.58
N ASN A 263 0.27 -9.22 14.95
CA ASN A 263 1.73 -9.11 14.99
C ASN A 263 2.18 -7.83 14.29
N LEU A 264 3.20 -7.18 14.83
CA LEU A 264 3.85 -6.03 14.19
C LEU A 264 5.36 -6.22 14.22
N VAL A 265 5.96 -6.40 13.05
CA VAL A 265 7.39 -6.65 12.88
C VAL A 265 8.01 -5.52 12.08
N TYR A 266 8.99 -4.83 12.66
CA TYR A 266 9.83 -3.87 11.96
C TYR A 266 11.06 -4.57 11.42
N VAL A 267 11.34 -4.35 10.14
CA VAL A 267 12.47 -4.92 9.40
C VAL A 267 13.17 -3.81 8.65
N SER A 268 14.46 -3.64 8.92
CA SER A 268 15.37 -2.92 8.04
C SER A 268 16.44 -3.88 7.57
N ARG A 269 16.44 -4.18 6.27
CA ARG A 269 17.40 -5.11 5.68
C ARG A 269 18.82 -4.54 5.76
N GLY A 270 19.81 -5.41 5.90
CA GLY A 270 21.21 -4.99 5.88
C GLY A 270 21.61 -4.41 4.52
N LYS A 271 22.38 -3.33 4.53
CA LYS A 271 22.91 -2.68 3.34
C LYS A 271 24.41 -2.53 3.43
N ASN A 272 25.07 -2.65 2.28
CA ASN A 272 26.50 -2.43 2.15
C ASN A 272 26.76 -1.59 0.89
N ILE A 273 27.51 -0.51 1.03
CA ILE A 273 27.89 0.39 -0.06
C ILE A 273 28.55 -0.34 -1.25
N ASN A 274 29.23 -1.46 -1.01
CA ASN A 274 29.90 -2.25 -2.04
C ASN A 274 28.99 -3.25 -2.75
N VAL A 275 27.74 -3.42 -2.29
CA VAL A 275 26.79 -4.38 -2.84
C VAL A 275 25.61 -3.62 -3.43
N PRO A 276 25.35 -3.71 -4.74
CA PRO A 276 24.20 -3.05 -5.32
C PRO A 276 22.92 -3.62 -4.71
N HIS A 277 21.98 -2.75 -4.38
CA HIS A 277 20.69 -3.17 -3.84
C HIS A 277 19.55 -2.71 -4.76
N HIS A 278 18.57 -3.58 -4.94
CA HIS A 278 17.31 -3.18 -5.55
C HIS A 278 16.44 -2.52 -4.49
N PHE A 279 15.85 -1.36 -4.79
CA PHE A 279 15.00 -0.58 -3.87
C PHE A 279 13.78 -1.40 -3.39
N LYS A 280 12.60 -1.16 -3.97
CA LYS A 280 11.36 -1.80 -3.54
C LYS A 280 11.35 -3.31 -3.78
N ALA A 281 11.93 -3.78 -4.90
CA ALA A 281 12.02 -5.20 -5.19
C ALA A 281 12.89 -5.95 -4.15
N GLY A 282 14.01 -5.36 -3.72
CA GLY A 282 14.86 -5.96 -2.71
C GLY A 282 14.19 -5.98 -1.34
N ALA A 283 13.53 -4.89 -0.96
CA ALA A 283 12.76 -4.78 0.28
C ALA A 283 11.65 -5.85 0.39
N LEU A 284 10.81 -5.96 -0.65
CA LEU A 284 9.72 -6.94 -0.68
C LEU A 284 10.24 -8.38 -0.67
N ASN A 285 11.30 -8.67 -1.43
CA ASN A 285 11.88 -10.01 -1.45
C ASN A 285 12.47 -10.40 -0.09
N THR A 286 13.03 -9.46 0.67
CA THR A 286 13.52 -9.75 2.03
C THR A 286 12.39 -10.14 2.98
N LEU A 287 11.22 -9.52 2.85
CA LEU A 287 10.04 -9.90 3.65
C LEU A 287 9.45 -11.25 3.24
N TRP A 288 9.69 -11.70 2.01
CA TRP A 288 9.17 -12.97 1.50
C TRP A 288 9.99 -14.20 1.93
N ILE A 289 11.26 -14.02 2.32
CA ILE A 289 12.19 -15.14 2.64
C ILE A 289 11.93 -15.68 4.08
N GLU A 290 10.68 -15.71 4.53
CA GLU A 290 10.31 -16.40 5.77
C GLU A 290 10.39 -17.93 5.65
#